data_AF-A0A1B6DDK0-F1
#
_entry.id   AF-A0A1B6DDK0-F1
#
_cell.length_a   1.000
_cell.length_b   1.000
_cell.length_c   1.000
_cell.angle_alpha   90.00
_cell.angle_beta   90.00
_cell.angle_gamma   90.00
#
_symmetry.space_group_name_H-M   'P 1'
#
loop_
_entity.id
_entity.type
_entity.pdbx_description
1 polymer ?
#
loop_
_entity_poly.entity_id
_entity_poly.type
_entity_poly.pdbx_seq_one_letter_code
_entity_poly.pdbx_strand_id
1 'polypeptide(L)'
;MKHLKKLAKDKGITVIAVIHQPSSVVFQLCDDVFLMSRGQCLYNGPAQDLGSHLFKFGFQCQPFYNIAEFAIEVACGERGSDLSQLVEEAKKCHTEKFGEFYQEKQLKEEETEVTPTEQTPILKSEGDSDVRVCFTKTHNTSVKALTRGSVQRYPISIFRQFTILFMRCTYCINRDMQLSILRVFTHIIVGFLLGILYYDFGNDADKVYSNFSFIFFNVLFLFFGTAMPTVLTFPNEAKVFYREHSNNWYALRAYYFAKILADLPLQILCPTLFLGIGYFLTGQPLEYSRFFMLWLVCVLVSILAQTFGNIAGAAFDVQTAVFVVPSSSIPMFLLSGYFLTPKDLYKVFHIISQLS
;
A
#
# COMPACT_ATOMS: atom_id res chain seq x y z
N MET A 1 10.21 -20.39 16.55
CA MET A 1 10.24 -21.71 15.86
C MET A 1 9.41 -22.82 16.47
N LYS A 2 9.39 -23.06 17.80
CA LYS A 2 8.60 -24.18 18.38
C LYS A 2 7.13 -24.19 17.93
N HIS A 3 6.49 -23.02 17.91
CA HIS A 3 5.11 -22.87 17.42
C HIS A 3 4.98 -23.19 15.93
N LEU A 4 5.91 -22.73 15.09
CA LEU A 4 5.92 -23.02 13.65
C LEU A 4 6.12 -24.51 13.36
N LYS A 5 7.01 -25.19 14.11
CA LYS A 5 7.19 -26.65 14.01
C LYS A 5 5.93 -27.40 14.41
N LYS A 6 5.26 -26.96 15.49
CA LYS A 6 3.97 -27.51 15.91
C LYS A 6 2.91 -27.31 14.83
N LEU A 7 2.82 -26.11 14.25
CA LEU A 7 1.88 -25.79 13.18
C LEU A 7 2.11 -26.67 11.94
N ALA A 8 3.38 -26.86 11.54
CA ALA A 8 3.76 -27.72 10.42
C ALA A 8 3.33 -29.18 10.66
N LYS A 9 3.58 -29.72 11.86
CA LYS A 9 3.21 -31.09 12.23
C LYS A 9 1.71 -31.29 12.36
N ASP A 10 1.03 -30.42 13.11
CA ASP A 10 -0.38 -30.58 13.47
C ASP A 10 -1.30 -30.32 12.28
N LYS A 11 -0.96 -29.37 11.40
CA LYS A 11 -1.77 -28.98 10.23
C LYS A 11 -1.26 -29.54 8.90
N GLY A 12 -0.12 -30.24 8.89
CA GLY A 12 0.49 -30.76 7.66
C GLY A 12 0.89 -29.67 6.66
N ILE A 13 1.25 -28.47 7.14
CA ILE A 13 1.62 -27.35 6.27
C ILE A 13 3.13 -27.25 6.07
N THR A 14 3.55 -26.85 4.88
CA THR A 14 4.96 -26.53 4.60
C THR A 14 5.30 -25.15 5.14
N VAL A 15 6.36 -25.05 5.95
CA VAL A 15 6.86 -23.78 6.49
C VAL A 15 8.26 -23.55 5.94
N ILE A 16 8.42 -22.47 5.17
CA ILE A 16 9.72 -22.01 4.68
C ILE A 16 10.06 -20.73 5.44
N ALA A 17 11.26 -20.67 6.02
CA ALA A 17 11.72 -19.52 6.78
C ALA A 17 13.18 -19.22 6.48
N VAL A 18 13.52 -17.94 6.37
CA VAL A 18 14.90 -17.46 6.29
C VAL A 18 15.33 -17.04 7.70
N ILE A 19 16.44 -17.59 8.18
CA ILE A 19 16.96 -17.31 9.54
C ILE A 19 18.38 -16.78 9.41
N HIS A 20 18.58 -15.52 9.81
CA HIS A 20 19.86 -14.83 9.57
C HIS A 20 21.01 -15.36 10.45
N GLN A 21 20.71 -15.77 11.69
CA GLN A 21 21.69 -16.32 12.65
C GLN A 21 20.96 -17.25 13.63
N PRO A 22 20.67 -18.51 13.24
CA PRO A 22 19.97 -19.44 14.13
C PRO A 22 20.87 -19.85 15.29
N SER A 23 20.34 -19.77 16.52
CA SER A 23 20.95 -20.47 17.65
C SER A 23 20.89 -21.99 17.42
N SER A 24 21.80 -22.73 18.05
CA SER A 24 21.86 -24.20 17.95
C SER A 24 20.53 -24.88 18.31
N VAL A 25 19.82 -24.35 19.31
CA VAL A 25 18.48 -24.83 19.70
C VAL A 25 17.44 -24.61 18.58
N VAL A 26 17.52 -23.50 17.85
CA VAL A 26 16.62 -23.22 16.73
C VAL A 26 16.97 -24.09 15.53
N PHE A 27 18.26 -24.29 15.25
CA PHE A 27 18.71 -25.13 14.15
C PHE A 27 18.26 -26.58 14.30
N GLN A 28 18.32 -27.14 15.52
CA GLN A 28 17.82 -28.49 15.81
C GLN A 28 16.30 -28.67 15.58
N LEU A 29 15.55 -27.57 15.52
CA LEU A 29 14.11 -27.62 15.21
C LEU A 29 13.84 -27.65 13.69
N CYS A 30 14.84 -27.40 12.85
CA CYS A 30 14.68 -27.44 11.40
C CYS A 30 14.72 -28.89 10.91
N ASP A 31 13.84 -29.23 9.98
CA ASP A 31 13.81 -30.56 9.37
C ASP A 31 14.76 -30.60 8.16
N ASP A 32 14.63 -29.61 7.26
CA ASP A 32 15.52 -29.38 6.11
C ASP A 32 16.19 -27.99 6.18
N VAL A 33 17.35 -27.87 5.52
CA VAL A 33 18.15 -26.64 5.41
C VAL A 33 18.48 -26.39 3.95
N PHE A 34 18.27 -25.14 3.54
CA PHE A 34 18.69 -24.61 2.25
C PHE A 34 19.74 -23.53 2.47
N LEU A 35 21.00 -23.85 2.14
CA LEU A 35 22.14 -22.95 2.31
C LEU A 35 22.47 -22.29 0.98
N MET A 36 22.60 -20.97 0.97
CA MET A 36 22.91 -20.18 -0.22
C MET A 36 24.07 -19.23 0.01
N SER A 37 24.82 -18.96 -1.06
CA SER A 37 25.77 -17.85 -1.13
C SER A 37 25.72 -17.21 -2.50
N ARG A 38 25.66 -15.87 -2.57
CA ARG A 38 25.68 -15.08 -3.82
C ARG A 38 24.74 -15.60 -4.91
N GLY A 39 23.52 -16.02 -4.54
CA GLY A 39 22.50 -16.55 -5.46
C GLY A 39 22.70 -18.02 -5.86
N GLN A 40 23.74 -18.68 -5.39
CA GLN A 40 24.01 -20.10 -5.66
C GLN A 40 23.66 -20.97 -4.44
N CYS A 41 23.07 -22.14 -4.70
CA CYS A 41 22.81 -23.14 -3.67
C CYS A 41 24.11 -23.87 -3.31
N LEU A 42 24.43 -23.91 -2.02
CA LEU A 42 25.57 -24.66 -1.47
C LEU A 42 25.16 -26.00 -0.88
N TYR A 43 23.94 -26.09 -0.34
CA TYR A 43 23.40 -27.31 0.26
C TYR A 43 21.87 -27.29 0.28
N ASN A 44 21.25 -28.43 -0.02
CA ASN A 44 19.80 -28.61 0.03
C ASN A 44 19.44 -30.02 0.53
N GLY A 45 19.09 -30.12 1.81
CA GLY A 45 18.74 -31.41 2.41
C GLY A 45 18.50 -31.34 3.92
N PRO A 46 18.48 -32.50 4.59
CA PRO A 46 18.20 -32.59 6.02
C PRO A 46 19.18 -31.77 6.87
N ALA A 47 18.68 -31.12 7.91
CA ALA A 47 19.50 -30.30 8.80
C ALA A 47 20.61 -31.10 9.52
N GLN A 48 20.35 -32.39 9.79
CA GLN A 48 21.26 -33.29 10.50
C GLN A 48 22.50 -33.63 9.67
N ASP A 49 22.36 -33.70 8.35
CA ASP A 49 23.42 -34.13 7.44
C ASP A 49 24.35 -32.98 7.02
N LEU A 50 23.98 -31.73 7.31
CA LEU A 50 24.73 -30.54 6.91
C LEU A 50 26.19 -30.60 7.39
N GLY A 51 26.42 -30.99 8.64
CA GLY A 51 27.78 -31.06 9.20
C GLY A 51 28.64 -32.11 8.52
N SER A 52 28.08 -33.29 8.25
CA SER A 52 28.76 -34.36 7.52
C SER A 52 29.03 -33.97 6.07
N HIS A 53 28.11 -33.24 5.42
CA HIS A 53 28.29 -32.74 4.08
C HIS A 53 29.44 -31.73 4.00
N LEU A 54 29.46 -30.72 4.89
CA LEU A 54 30.55 -29.75 4.95
C LEU A 54 31.91 -30.43 5.23
N PHE A 55 31.94 -31.44 6.10
CA PHE A 55 33.15 -32.20 6.38
C PHE A 55 33.71 -32.93 5.15
N LYS A 56 32.85 -33.50 4.28
CA LYS A 56 33.29 -34.16 3.04
C LYS A 56 34.04 -33.24 2.09
N PHE A 57 33.72 -31.95 2.09
CA PHE A 57 34.34 -30.93 1.24
C PHE A 57 35.47 -30.17 1.97
N GLY A 58 36.01 -30.73 3.06
CA GLY A 58 37.17 -30.18 3.77
C GLY A 58 36.85 -29.09 4.79
N PHE A 59 35.57 -28.82 5.09
CA PHE A 59 35.18 -27.85 6.10
C PHE A 59 34.98 -28.55 7.46
N GLN A 60 35.94 -28.37 8.36
CA GLN A 60 35.87 -28.96 9.70
C GLN A 60 35.31 -27.96 10.72
N CYS A 61 34.16 -28.32 11.31
CA CYS A 61 33.57 -27.59 12.42
C CYS A 61 34.28 -27.95 13.73
N GLN A 62 34.59 -26.96 14.58
CA GLN A 62 35.18 -27.22 15.89
C GLN A 62 34.18 -27.92 16.83
N PRO A 63 34.65 -28.75 17.78
CA PRO A 63 33.78 -29.33 18.80
C PRO A 63 33.04 -28.22 19.58
N PHE A 64 31.74 -28.42 19.83
CA PHE A 64 30.85 -27.48 20.53
C PHE A 64 30.57 -26.15 19.81
N TYR A 65 31.05 -25.98 18.58
CA TYR A 65 30.73 -24.83 17.77
C TYR A 65 29.36 -25.01 17.08
N ASN A 66 28.62 -23.91 16.91
CA ASN A 66 27.29 -23.95 16.31
C ASN A 66 27.40 -24.25 14.81
N ILE A 67 26.93 -25.43 14.38
CA ILE A 67 27.04 -25.86 12.98
C ILE A 67 26.35 -24.90 12.01
N ALA A 68 25.29 -24.22 12.45
CA ALA A 68 24.56 -23.30 11.60
C ALA A 68 25.33 -21.98 11.40
N GLU A 69 26.03 -21.53 12.43
CA GLU A 69 26.93 -20.38 12.36
C GLU A 69 28.13 -20.72 11.47
N PHE A 70 28.70 -21.91 11.65
CA PHE A 70 29.78 -22.42 10.80
C PHE A 70 29.37 -22.47 9.33
N ALA A 71 28.17 -22.97 9.04
CA ALA A 71 27.64 -23.02 7.67
C ALA A 71 27.50 -21.62 7.05
N ILE A 72 27.16 -20.60 7.84
CA ILE A 72 27.09 -19.21 7.39
C ILE A 72 28.49 -18.64 7.15
N GLU A 73 29.46 -18.87 8.04
CA GLU A 73 30.86 -18.45 7.83
C GLU A 73 31.45 -19.05 6.55
N VAL A 74 31.15 -20.33 6.29
CA VAL A 74 31.51 -21.02 5.04
C VAL A 74 30.84 -20.34 3.86
N ALA A 75 29.53 -20.07 3.92
CA ALA A 75 28.81 -19.39 2.86
C ALA A 75 29.33 -17.97 2.59
N CYS A 76 29.80 -17.25 3.61
CA CYS A 76 30.40 -15.92 3.50
C CYS A 76 31.84 -15.95 2.93
N GLY A 77 32.48 -17.12 2.88
CA GLY A 77 33.86 -17.28 2.40
C GLY A 77 34.92 -16.96 3.46
N GLU A 78 34.55 -16.81 4.74
CA GLU A 78 35.48 -16.49 5.83
C GLU A 78 36.45 -17.64 6.14
N ARG A 79 36.09 -18.86 5.74
CA ARG A 79 36.91 -20.07 5.90
C ARG A 79 37.86 -20.34 4.73
N GLY A 80 37.90 -19.47 3.72
CA GLY A 80 38.97 -19.41 2.70
C GLY A 80 39.02 -20.53 1.65
N SER A 81 38.13 -21.53 1.72
CA SER A 81 38.08 -22.65 0.77
C SER A 81 37.18 -22.40 -0.43
N ASP A 82 37.46 -23.11 -1.52
CA ASP A 82 36.72 -23.01 -2.78
C ASP A 82 35.29 -23.56 -2.64
N LEU A 83 34.30 -22.66 -2.74
CA LEU A 83 32.87 -23.00 -2.70
C LEU A 83 32.37 -23.69 -3.99
N SER A 84 33.17 -23.66 -5.06
CA SER A 84 32.78 -24.18 -6.38
C SER A 84 32.40 -25.67 -6.33
N GLN A 85 33.09 -26.45 -5.50
CA GLN A 85 32.82 -27.88 -5.33
C GLN A 85 31.47 -28.14 -4.66
N LEU A 86 31.11 -27.33 -3.64
CA LEU A 86 29.81 -27.41 -2.97
C LEU A 86 28.67 -27.04 -3.93
N VAL A 87 28.88 -26.01 -4.75
CA VAL A 87 27.91 -25.57 -5.75
C VAL A 87 27.70 -26.65 -6.82
N GLU A 88 28.78 -27.28 -7.30
CA GLU A 88 28.69 -28.33 -8.31
C GLU A 88 27.95 -29.57 -7.78
N GLU A 89 28.22 -29.96 -6.53
CA GLU A 89 27.53 -31.08 -5.89
C GLU A 89 26.06 -30.77 -5.62
N ALA A 90 25.75 -29.57 -5.14
CA ALA A 90 24.36 -29.12 -4.96
C ALA A 90 23.61 -29.11 -6.29
N LYS A 91 24.26 -28.75 -7.40
CA LYS A 91 23.69 -28.86 -8.75
C LYS A 91 23.43 -30.32 -9.13
N LYS A 92 24.39 -31.22 -8.95
CA LYS A 92 24.21 -32.67 -9.23
C LYS A 92 23.07 -33.28 -8.42
N CYS A 93 23.05 -33.03 -7.11
CA CYS A 93 21.96 -33.45 -6.22
C CYS A 93 20.61 -32.87 -6.64
N HIS A 94 20.57 -31.65 -7.17
CA HIS A 94 19.34 -31.05 -7.67
C HIS A 94 18.88 -31.72 -8.97
N THR A 95 19.80 -31.99 -9.89
CA THR A 95 19.56 -32.71 -11.15
C THR A 95 19.06 -34.14 -10.93
N GLU A 96 19.59 -34.84 -9.91
CA GLU A 96 19.16 -36.20 -9.57
C GLU A 96 17.82 -36.24 -8.81
N LYS A 97 17.48 -35.17 -8.08
CA LYS A 97 16.17 -35.00 -7.42
C LYS A 97 15.06 -34.52 -8.37
N PHE A 98 15.26 -34.55 -9.70
CA PHE A 98 14.21 -34.32 -10.71
C PHE A 98 13.16 -35.45 -10.67
N GLY A 99 12.32 -35.46 -9.62
CA GLY A 99 10.92 -35.85 -9.77
C GLY A 99 10.17 -34.74 -10.52
N GLU A 100 9.02 -35.08 -11.10
CA GLU A 100 8.17 -34.25 -11.97
C GLU A 100 7.87 -32.81 -11.48
N PHE A 101 8.18 -32.48 -10.23
CA PHE A 101 7.99 -31.17 -9.60
C PHE A 101 9.02 -30.11 -10.04
N TYR A 102 10.26 -30.49 -10.35
CA TYR A 102 11.34 -29.57 -10.74
C TYR A 102 11.67 -29.64 -12.23
N GLN A 103 10.69 -29.94 -13.11
CA GLN A 103 10.94 -29.68 -14.53
C GLN A 103 11.28 -28.20 -14.70
N GLU A 104 12.55 -27.94 -14.99
CA GLU A 104 13.05 -26.71 -15.54
C GLU A 104 12.24 -26.46 -16.82
N LYS A 105 11.12 -25.77 -16.68
CA LYS A 105 10.51 -25.10 -17.81
C LYS A 105 11.56 -24.08 -18.18
N GLN A 106 12.39 -24.42 -19.17
CA GLN A 106 13.24 -23.47 -19.85
C GLN A 106 12.30 -22.35 -20.33
N LEU A 107 12.17 -21.33 -19.47
CA LEU A 107 11.73 -20.01 -19.87
C LEU A 107 12.85 -19.57 -20.78
N LYS A 108 12.64 -19.76 -22.09
CA LYS A 108 13.37 -19.00 -23.09
C LYS A 108 13.39 -17.56 -22.61
N GLU A 109 14.58 -16.99 -22.51
CA GLU A 109 14.80 -15.56 -22.36
C GLU A 109 14.22 -14.86 -23.61
N GLU A 110 12.89 -14.78 -23.68
CA GLU A 110 12.24 -13.71 -24.40
C GLU A 110 12.15 -12.57 -23.40
N GLU A 111 12.95 -11.52 -23.62
CA GLU A 111 12.76 -10.20 -23.03
C GLU A 111 11.35 -9.71 -23.34
N THR A 112 10.39 -10.20 -22.56
CA THR A 112 9.12 -9.53 -22.38
C THR A 112 9.29 -8.84 -21.04
N GLU A 113 9.33 -7.50 -21.05
CA GLU A 113 9.12 -6.71 -19.83
C GLU A 113 7.90 -7.27 -19.11
N VAL A 114 8.11 -8.11 -18.10
CA VAL A 114 7.06 -8.52 -17.20
C VAL A 114 6.84 -7.32 -16.30
N THR A 115 6.04 -6.36 -16.78
CA THR A 115 5.35 -5.41 -15.92
C THR A 115 4.76 -6.21 -14.76
N PRO A 116 4.99 -5.82 -13.48
CA PRO A 116 4.55 -6.57 -12.31
C PRO A 116 3.02 -6.63 -12.32
N THR A 117 2.48 -7.62 -13.01
CA THR A 117 1.05 -7.82 -13.16
C THR A 117 0.66 -8.80 -12.09
N GLU A 118 0.14 -8.28 -10.98
CA GLU A 118 -1.02 -8.75 -10.21
C GLU A 118 -1.40 -10.25 -10.22
N GLN A 119 -0.44 -11.18 -10.33
CA GLN A 119 -0.70 -12.61 -10.52
C GLN A 119 0.11 -13.43 -9.53
N THR A 120 -0.40 -13.53 -8.31
CA THR A 120 -0.11 -14.68 -7.45
C THR A 120 -1.46 -15.32 -7.08
N PRO A 121 -1.78 -16.50 -7.63
CA PRO A 121 -3.03 -17.17 -7.31
C PRO A 121 -2.98 -17.81 -5.93
N ILE A 122 -4.06 -17.68 -5.16
CA ILE A 122 -4.30 -18.49 -3.96
C ILE A 122 -4.99 -19.78 -4.42
N LEU A 123 -4.41 -20.94 -4.13
CA LEU A 123 -5.07 -22.23 -4.34
C LEU A 123 -6.27 -22.33 -3.40
N LYS A 124 -7.48 -22.34 -3.94
CA LYS A 124 -8.69 -22.65 -3.19
C LYS A 124 -8.72 -24.15 -2.90
N SER A 125 -8.79 -24.51 -1.61
CA SER A 125 -9.42 -25.76 -1.18
C SER A 125 -10.87 -25.40 -0.88
N GLU A 126 -11.80 -25.76 -1.76
CA GLU A 126 -13.24 -25.66 -1.51
C GLU A 126 -13.83 -27.07 -1.36
N GLY A 127 -14.50 -27.29 -0.22
CA GLY A 127 -15.65 -28.18 -0.12
C GLY A 127 -15.38 -29.69 0.03
N ASP A 128 -15.32 -30.13 1.29
CA ASP A 128 -15.98 -31.33 1.81
C ASP A 128 -16.08 -32.57 0.90
N SER A 129 -14.93 -33.08 0.51
CA SER A 129 -14.74 -34.53 0.34
C SER A 129 -13.33 -34.84 0.83
N ASP A 130 -13.19 -35.94 1.57
CA ASP A 130 -11.94 -36.43 2.14
C ASP A 130 -10.83 -36.56 1.08
N VAL A 131 -10.16 -35.45 0.74
CA VAL A 131 -8.90 -35.50 0.01
C VAL A 131 -7.81 -35.59 1.06
N ARG A 132 -7.66 -36.80 1.61
CA ARG A 132 -6.38 -37.23 2.17
C ARG A 132 -5.37 -37.13 1.04
N VAL A 133 -4.62 -36.04 0.98
CA VAL A 133 -3.36 -36.01 0.21
C VAL A 133 -2.39 -36.89 0.98
N CYS A 134 -2.51 -38.20 0.73
CA CYS A 134 -1.62 -39.20 1.26
C CYS A 134 -0.38 -39.20 0.37
N PHE A 135 0.67 -38.49 0.78
CA PHE A 135 1.99 -38.68 0.21
C PHE A 135 2.59 -39.96 0.77
N THR A 136 2.13 -41.11 0.27
CA THR A 136 2.83 -42.37 0.47
C THR A 136 3.75 -42.61 -0.71
N LYS A 137 5.02 -42.91 -0.38
CA LYS A 137 6.00 -43.47 -1.30
C LYS A 137 5.35 -44.58 -2.15
N THR A 138 5.74 -44.58 -3.42
CA THR A 138 5.64 -45.69 -4.40
C THR A 138 4.32 -45.83 -5.19
N HIS A 139 4.49 -45.80 -6.52
CA HIS A 139 3.59 -46.18 -7.62
C HIS A 139 2.71 -45.14 -8.35
N ASN A 140 3.13 -44.90 -9.61
CA ASN A 140 2.41 -44.56 -10.85
C ASN A 140 0.97 -44.05 -10.71
N THR A 141 0.73 -42.75 -10.89
CA THR A 141 -0.54 -42.24 -11.45
C THR A 141 -0.31 -40.90 -12.16
N SER A 142 -0.92 -40.74 -13.34
CA SER A 142 -0.77 -39.59 -14.23
C SER A 142 -1.20 -38.26 -13.59
N VAL A 143 -0.31 -37.28 -13.65
CA VAL A 143 -0.61 -35.88 -13.34
C VAL A 143 -1.58 -35.33 -14.39
N LYS A 144 -2.83 -35.05 -14.00
CA LYS A 144 -3.71 -34.21 -14.82
C LYS A 144 -3.23 -32.77 -14.71
N ALA A 145 -2.71 -32.24 -15.82
CA ALA A 145 -2.42 -30.82 -15.97
C ALA A 145 -3.67 -30.02 -15.59
N LEU A 146 -3.56 -29.21 -14.53
CA LEU A 146 -4.59 -28.26 -14.11
C LEU A 146 -4.88 -27.32 -15.28
N THR A 147 -6.00 -27.57 -15.95
CA THR A 147 -6.57 -26.68 -16.94
C THR A 147 -6.65 -25.27 -16.39
N ARG A 148 -6.28 -24.31 -17.24
CA ARG A 148 -6.23 -22.85 -17.08
C ARG A 148 -7.61 -22.24 -16.79
N GLY A 149 -8.34 -22.79 -15.82
CA GLY A 149 -9.57 -22.21 -15.28
C GLY A 149 -9.24 -20.97 -14.46
N SER A 150 -10.11 -19.97 -14.49
CA SER A 150 -9.93 -18.68 -13.83
C SER A 150 -9.57 -18.86 -12.36
N VAL A 151 -8.29 -18.78 -12.03
CA VAL A 151 -7.84 -18.94 -10.65
C VAL A 151 -8.32 -17.72 -9.88
N GLN A 152 -9.27 -17.92 -8.97
CA GLN A 152 -9.87 -16.84 -8.22
C GLN A 152 -8.85 -16.33 -7.20
N ARG A 153 -8.21 -15.19 -7.50
CA ARG A 153 -7.14 -14.59 -6.68
C ARG A 153 -7.55 -14.30 -5.24
N TYR A 154 -8.83 -13.99 -5.01
CA TYR A 154 -9.37 -13.70 -3.68
C TYR A 154 -10.43 -14.72 -3.27
N PRO A 155 -10.42 -15.21 -2.01
CA PRO A 155 -11.38 -16.20 -1.54
C PRO A 155 -12.82 -15.66 -1.45
N ILE A 156 -12.97 -14.35 -1.25
CA ILE A 156 -14.26 -13.67 -1.04
C ILE A 156 -14.62 -12.72 -2.19
N SER A 157 -15.92 -12.46 -2.37
CA SER A 157 -16.43 -11.53 -3.39
C SER A 157 -16.00 -10.09 -3.14
N ILE A 158 -15.91 -9.29 -4.21
CA ILE A 158 -15.47 -7.88 -4.16
C ILE A 158 -16.39 -7.05 -3.27
N PHE A 159 -17.70 -7.31 -3.31
CA PHE A 159 -18.65 -6.60 -2.46
C PHE A 159 -18.40 -6.86 -0.97
N ARG A 160 -18.13 -8.12 -0.59
CA ARG A 160 -17.79 -8.46 0.80
C ARG A 160 -16.46 -7.85 1.23
N GLN A 161 -15.46 -7.83 0.33
CA GLN A 161 -14.20 -7.12 0.58
C GLN A 161 -14.46 -5.64 0.85
N PHE A 162 -15.23 -4.98 -0.02
CA PHE A 162 -15.61 -3.57 0.12
C PHE A 162 -16.31 -3.30 1.44
N THR A 163 -17.33 -4.07 1.83
CA THR A 163 -18.06 -3.85 3.09
C THR A 163 -17.16 -3.97 4.31
N ILE A 164 -16.28 -4.98 4.35
CA ILE A 164 -15.34 -5.18 5.46
C ILE A 164 -14.35 -3.99 5.52
N LEU A 165 -13.82 -3.59 4.37
CA LEU A 165 -12.87 -2.48 4.27
C LEU A 165 -13.52 -1.15 4.65
N PHE A 166 -14.74 -0.90 4.20
CA PHE A 166 -15.50 0.31 4.52
C PHE A 166 -15.77 0.42 6.02
N MET A 167 -16.23 -0.67 6.65
CA MET A 167 -16.41 -0.70 8.10
C MET A 167 -15.09 -0.47 8.82
N ARG A 168 -14.01 -1.15 8.40
CA ARG A 168 -12.67 -0.96 8.98
C ARG A 168 -12.21 0.50 8.88
N CYS A 169 -12.29 1.10 7.68
CA CYS A 169 -11.90 2.50 7.45
C CYS A 169 -12.71 3.44 8.35
N THR A 170 -14.03 3.24 8.43
CA THR A 170 -14.92 4.02 9.29
C THR A 170 -14.55 3.89 10.77
N TYR A 171 -14.28 2.66 11.24
CA TYR A 171 -13.84 2.43 12.63
C TYR A 171 -12.49 3.08 12.92
N CYS A 172 -11.54 3.05 11.97
CA CYS A 172 -10.25 3.71 12.12
C CYS A 172 -10.41 5.23 12.27
N ILE A 173 -11.21 5.86 11.39
CA ILE A 173 -11.48 7.30 11.43
C ILE A 173 -12.17 7.70 12.75
N ASN A 174 -13.12 6.89 13.23
CA ASN A 174 -13.83 7.18 14.46
C ASN A 174 -12.99 6.95 15.73
N ARG A 175 -12.06 6.00 15.72
CA ARG A 175 -11.18 5.73 16.87
C ARG A 175 -10.06 6.74 17.00
N ASP A 176 -9.50 7.20 15.88
CA ASP A 176 -8.47 8.24 15.86
C ASP A 176 -9.07 9.58 15.43
N MET A 177 -9.89 10.14 16.32
CA MET A 177 -10.65 11.35 16.00
C MET A 177 -9.83 12.63 16.20
N GLN A 178 -8.57 12.57 16.64
CA GLN A 178 -7.79 13.77 17.00
C GLN A 178 -7.64 14.74 15.81
N LEU A 179 -7.17 14.22 14.67
CA LEU A 179 -7.03 14.99 13.44
C LEU A 179 -8.38 15.46 12.88
N SER A 180 -9.42 14.62 12.98
CA SER A 180 -10.78 14.96 12.55
C SER A 180 -11.41 16.07 13.39
N ILE A 181 -11.26 16.01 14.72
CA ILE A 181 -11.72 17.06 15.67
C ILE A 181 -11.00 18.37 15.37
N LEU A 182 -9.66 18.33 15.24
CA LEU A 182 -8.87 19.53 14.96
C LEU A 182 -9.33 20.17 13.64
N ARG A 183 -9.58 19.35 12.61
CA ARG A 183 -10.08 19.81 11.32
C ARG A 183 -11.43 20.50 11.46
N VAL A 184 -12.41 19.88 12.11
CA VAL A 184 -13.74 20.50 12.33
C VAL A 184 -13.61 21.81 13.11
N PHE A 185 -12.81 21.82 14.17
CA PHE A 185 -12.58 23.01 15.00
C PHE A 185 -11.96 24.16 14.21
N THR A 186 -10.93 23.90 13.40
CA THR A 186 -10.31 24.90 12.53
C THR A 186 -11.32 25.46 11.51
N HIS A 187 -12.17 24.62 10.91
CA HIS A 187 -13.19 25.08 9.95
C HIS A 187 -14.23 25.99 10.62
N ILE A 188 -14.63 25.69 11.86
CA ILE A 188 -15.54 26.55 12.63
C ILE A 188 -14.88 27.90 12.95
N ILE A 189 -13.65 27.90 13.49
CA ILE A 189 -12.93 29.14 13.83
C ILE A 189 -12.74 30.01 12.60
N VAL A 190 -12.24 29.44 11.51
CA VAL A 190 -11.97 30.21 10.28
C VAL A 190 -13.27 30.67 9.64
N GLY A 191 -14.36 29.89 9.76
CA GLY A 191 -15.70 30.32 9.34
C GLY A 191 -16.19 31.56 10.10
N PHE A 192 -16.04 31.58 11.42
CA PHE A 192 -16.36 32.77 12.23
C PHE A 192 -15.46 33.95 11.92
N LEU A 193 -14.15 33.73 11.83
CA LEU A 193 -13.18 34.77 11.48
C LEU A 193 -13.52 35.42 10.14
N LEU A 194 -13.78 34.59 9.13
CA LEU A 194 -14.16 35.07 7.80
C LEU A 194 -15.50 35.80 7.85
N GLY A 195 -16.51 35.23 8.51
CA GLY A 195 -17.82 35.86 8.65
C GLY A 195 -17.80 37.22 9.36
N ILE A 196 -16.95 37.40 10.37
CA ILE A 196 -16.78 38.67 11.09
C ILE A 196 -16.01 39.69 10.26
N LEU A 197 -14.93 39.27 9.60
CA LEU A 197 -14.10 40.15 8.76
C LEU A 197 -14.92 40.76 7.62
N TYR A 198 -15.82 39.95 7.10
CA TYR A 198 -16.68 40.22 5.98
C TYR A 198 -18.13 40.35 6.49
N TYR A 199 -18.38 41.15 7.52
CA TYR A 199 -19.74 41.26 8.07
C TYR A 199 -20.65 42.10 7.17
N ASP A 200 -21.85 41.57 6.85
CA ASP A 200 -22.95 42.26 6.14
C ASP A 200 -22.54 43.06 4.87
N PHE A 201 -21.87 42.39 3.93
CA PHE A 201 -21.46 42.96 2.63
C PHE A 201 -21.98 42.15 1.43
N GLY A 202 -22.58 40.98 1.67
CA GLY A 202 -23.02 40.07 0.63
C GLY A 202 -24.05 40.67 -0.34
N ASN A 203 -24.90 41.56 0.16
CA ASN A 203 -25.95 42.20 -0.62
C ASN A 203 -25.64 43.66 -1.01
N ASP A 204 -24.39 44.09 -0.85
CA ASP A 204 -23.93 45.45 -1.13
C ASP A 204 -23.26 45.52 -2.52
N ALA A 205 -23.86 46.29 -3.44
CA ALA A 205 -23.39 46.45 -4.81
C ALA A 205 -22.07 47.23 -4.91
N ASP A 206 -21.67 47.98 -3.90
CA ASP A 206 -20.38 48.67 -3.89
C ASP A 206 -19.23 47.72 -3.53
N LYS A 207 -19.55 46.56 -2.94
CA LYS A 207 -18.59 45.58 -2.41
C LYS A 207 -18.43 44.33 -3.28
N VAL A 208 -18.66 44.45 -4.59
CA VAL A 208 -18.50 43.32 -5.55
C VAL A 208 -17.12 42.69 -5.47
N TYR A 209 -16.05 43.50 -5.44
CA TYR A 209 -14.69 42.99 -5.33
C TYR A 209 -14.47 42.20 -4.02
N SER A 210 -15.01 42.68 -2.91
CA SER A 210 -14.96 41.97 -1.63
C SER A 210 -15.75 40.66 -1.66
N ASN A 211 -16.91 40.62 -2.33
CA ASN A 211 -17.68 39.39 -2.56
C ASN A 211 -16.90 38.37 -3.38
N PHE A 212 -16.18 38.83 -4.40
CA PHE A 212 -15.31 37.98 -5.18
C PHE A 212 -14.13 37.45 -4.37
N SER A 213 -13.49 38.29 -3.54
CA SER A 213 -12.43 37.88 -2.59
C SER A 213 -12.93 36.87 -1.56
N PHE A 214 -14.17 37.01 -1.08
CA PHE A 214 -14.79 36.06 -0.17
C PHE A 214 -14.91 34.68 -0.81
N ILE A 215 -15.47 34.59 -2.03
CA ILE A 215 -15.61 33.30 -2.74
C ILE A 215 -14.23 32.67 -2.99
N PHE A 216 -13.26 33.46 -3.44
CA PHE A 216 -11.89 32.99 -3.65
C PHE A 216 -11.27 32.42 -2.38
N PHE A 217 -11.41 33.11 -1.24
CA PHE A 217 -10.91 32.64 0.05
C PHE A 217 -11.58 31.33 0.49
N ASN A 218 -12.89 31.17 0.27
CA ASN A 218 -13.60 29.92 0.57
C ASN A 218 -12.95 28.73 -0.17
N VAL A 219 -12.70 28.87 -1.47
CA VAL A 219 -12.05 27.82 -2.30
C VAL A 219 -10.63 27.56 -1.82
N LEU A 220 -9.83 28.62 -1.62
CA LEU A 220 -8.44 28.53 -1.17
C LEU A 220 -8.33 27.78 0.18
N PHE A 221 -9.12 28.20 1.17
CA PHE A 221 -9.10 27.61 2.51
C PHE A 221 -9.53 26.15 2.50
N LEU A 222 -10.62 25.81 1.79
CA LEU A 222 -11.11 24.43 1.72
C LEU A 222 -10.13 23.50 1.01
N PHE A 223 -9.41 24.02 0.00
CA PHE A 223 -8.37 23.26 -0.67
C PHE A 223 -7.21 22.94 0.29
N PHE A 224 -6.55 23.94 0.86
CA PHE A 224 -5.39 23.69 1.73
C PHE A 224 -5.77 23.02 3.06
N GLY A 225 -6.92 23.38 3.63
CA GLY A 225 -7.47 22.78 4.85
C GLY A 225 -7.83 21.30 4.71
N THR A 226 -7.88 20.79 3.47
CA THR A 226 -8.10 19.38 3.17
C THR A 226 -6.84 18.69 2.66
N ALA A 227 -6.15 19.28 1.68
CA ALA A 227 -4.98 18.67 1.04
C ALA A 227 -3.84 18.46 2.04
N MET A 228 -3.54 19.44 2.90
CA MET A 228 -2.38 19.39 3.78
C MET A 228 -2.46 18.29 4.85
N PRO A 229 -3.56 18.16 5.62
CA PRO A 229 -3.69 17.02 6.53
C PRO A 229 -3.57 15.67 5.82
N THR A 230 -4.15 15.54 4.62
CA THR A 230 -4.09 14.30 3.84
C THR A 230 -2.67 13.93 3.41
N VAL A 231 -1.84 14.91 3.01
CA VAL A 231 -0.41 14.68 2.68
C VAL A 231 0.36 14.09 3.86
N LEU A 232 0.04 14.51 5.08
CA LEU A 232 0.75 14.07 6.28
C LEU A 232 0.32 12.67 6.74
N THR A 233 -0.96 12.31 6.56
CA THR A 233 -1.51 11.05 7.09
C THR A 233 -1.45 9.90 6.08
N PHE A 234 -1.69 10.18 4.80
CA PHE A 234 -1.81 9.16 3.77
C PHE A 234 -0.58 8.25 3.62
N PRO A 235 0.69 8.74 3.67
CA PRO A 235 1.87 7.87 3.55
C PRO A 235 1.94 6.77 4.62
N ASN A 236 1.46 7.04 5.83
CA ASN A 236 1.43 6.05 6.91
C ASN A 236 0.34 4.99 6.68
N GLU A 237 -0.84 5.40 6.19
CA GLU A 237 -1.90 4.48 5.77
C GLU A 237 -1.46 3.63 4.57
N ALA A 238 -0.76 4.24 3.61
CA ALA A 238 -0.28 3.61 2.38
C ALA A 238 0.70 2.46 2.66
N LYS A 239 1.56 2.56 3.68
CA LYS A 239 2.47 1.47 4.10
C LYS A 239 1.72 0.21 4.50
N VAL A 240 0.63 0.35 5.25
CA VAL A 240 -0.21 -0.78 5.65
C VAL A 240 -0.91 -1.35 4.43
N PHE A 241 -1.53 -0.49 3.63
CA PHE A 241 -2.21 -0.87 2.40
C PHE A 241 -1.30 -1.64 1.43
N TYR A 242 -0.06 -1.17 1.19
CA TYR A 242 0.89 -1.81 0.27
C TYR A 242 1.22 -3.24 0.71
N ARG A 243 1.43 -3.45 2.01
CA ARG A 243 1.68 -4.77 2.59
C ARG A 243 0.46 -5.71 2.49
N GLU A 244 -0.74 -5.18 2.69
CA GLU A 244 -1.97 -5.99 2.62
C GLU A 244 -2.28 -6.36 1.16
N HIS A 245 -2.03 -5.45 0.23
CA HIS A 245 -2.19 -5.68 -1.19
C HIS A 245 -1.17 -6.68 -1.75
N SER A 246 0.11 -6.57 -1.36
CA SER A 246 1.15 -7.53 -1.77
C SER A 246 0.89 -8.95 -1.25
N ASN A 247 0.23 -9.07 -0.09
CA ASN A 247 -0.22 -10.35 0.46
C ASN A 247 -1.54 -10.86 -0.14
N ASN A 248 -2.10 -10.19 -1.15
CA ASN A 248 -3.36 -10.55 -1.81
C ASN A 248 -4.55 -10.70 -0.84
N TRP A 249 -4.62 -9.87 0.20
CA TRP A 249 -5.76 -9.93 1.15
C TRP A 249 -7.07 -9.40 0.54
N TYR A 250 -6.98 -8.39 -0.32
CA TYR A 250 -8.12 -7.79 -1.02
C TYR A 250 -7.69 -7.08 -2.32
N ALA A 251 -8.66 -6.83 -3.20
CA ALA A 251 -8.46 -6.12 -4.46
C ALA A 251 -8.26 -4.62 -4.25
N LEU A 252 -7.38 -4.01 -5.04
CA LEU A 252 -7.08 -2.56 -5.02
C LEU A 252 -8.37 -1.71 -5.13
N ARG A 253 -9.23 -2.05 -6.10
CA ARG A 253 -10.51 -1.36 -6.32
C ARG A 253 -11.42 -1.37 -5.09
N ALA A 254 -11.46 -2.48 -4.35
CA ALA A 254 -12.35 -2.61 -3.19
C ALA A 254 -11.89 -1.66 -2.06
N TYR A 255 -10.59 -1.52 -1.88
CA TYR A 255 -10.00 -0.59 -0.91
C TYR A 255 -10.23 0.87 -1.30
N TYR A 256 -9.97 1.24 -2.55
CA TYR A 256 -10.09 2.62 -3.00
C TYR A 256 -11.53 3.15 -2.83
N PHE A 257 -12.53 2.39 -3.27
CA PHE A 257 -13.93 2.76 -3.08
C PHE A 257 -14.32 2.82 -1.60
N ALA A 258 -13.86 1.86 -0.78
CA ALA A 258 -14.13 1.87 0.66
C ALA A 258 -13.55 3.11 1.35
N LYS A 259 -12.32 3.52 0.98
CA LYS A 259 -11.65 4.68 1.57
C LYS A 259 -12.34 5.99 1.19
N ILE A 260 -12.62 6.22 -0.11
CA ILE A 260 -13.34 7.42 -0.56
C ILE A 260 -14.67 7.57 0.18
N LEU A 261 -15.44 6.48 0.25
CA LEU A 261 -16.77 6.54 0.85
C LEU A 261 -16.71 6.73 2.36
N ALA A 262 -15.68 6.19 3.03
CA ALA A 262 -15.48 6.38 4.47
C ALA A 262 -15.05 7.82 4.82
N ASP A 263 -14.31 8.50 3.94
CA ASP A 263 -13.86 9.88 4.16
C ASP A 263 -14.94 10.92 3.76
N LEU A 264 -15.90 10.54 2.91
CA LEU A 264 -16.97 11.42 2.38
C LEU A 264 -17.75 12.19 3.46
N PRO A 265 -18.16 11.60 4.61
CA PRO A 265 -18.92 12.32 5.62
C PRO A 265 -18.16 13.53 6.18
N LEU A 266 -16.85 13.40 6.40
CA LEU A 266 -16.02 14.51 6.89
C LEU A 266 -15.82 15.57 5.79
N GLN A 267 -15.74 15.15 4.52
CA GLN A 267 -15.65 16.07 3.38
C GLN A 267 -16.93 16.86 3.11
N ILE A 268 -18.08 16.36 3.55
CA ILE A 268 -19.35 17.11 3.47
C ILE A 268 -19.50 17.98 4.72
N LEU A 269 -19.20 17.45 5.91
CA LEU A 269 -19.41 18.15 7.17
C LEU A 269 -18.57 19.43 7.28
N CYS A 270 -17.27 19.37 6.99
CA CYS A 270 -16.36 20.50 7.17
C CYS A 270 -16.72 21.72 6.30
N PRO A 271 -16.93 21.59 4.98
CA PRO A 271 -17.38 22.70 4.14
C PRO A 271 -18.77 23.21 4.51
N THR A 272 -19.68 22.32 4.93
CA THR A 272 -21.04 22.72 5.35
C THR A 272 -21.00 23.62 6.57
N LEU A 273 -20.21 23.27 7.60
CA LEU A 273 -20.06 24.09 8.80
C LEU A 273 -19.38 25.41 8.50
N PHE A 274 -18.27 25.38 7.76
CA PHE A 274 -17.51 26.56 7.37
C PHE A 274 -18.35 27.54 6.55
N LEU A 275 -18.98 27.07 5.47
CA LEU A 275 -19.81 27.90 4.60
C LEU A 275 -21.10 28.32 5.29
N GLY A 276 -21.72 27.45 6.09
CA GLY A 276 -22.92 27.79 6.85
C GLY A 276 -22.68 29.00 7.74
N ILE A 277 -21.61 29.00 8.54
CA ILE A 277 -21.25 30.14 9.39
C ILE A 277 -20.96 31.37 8.53
N GLY A 278 -20.05 31.25 7.56
CA GLY A 278 -19.64 32.37 6.71
C GLY A 278 -20.82 33.02 5.98
N TYR A 279 -21.63 32.23 5.26
CA TYR A 279 -22.72 32.72 4.41
C TYR A 279 -23.76 33.55 5.16
N PHE A 280 -24.14 33.13 6.37
CA PHE A 280 -25.10 33.87 7.18
C PHE A 280 -24.51 35.15 7.79
N LEU A 281 -23.28 35.12 8.34
CA LEU A 281 -22.65 36.32 8.90
C LEU A 281 -22.31 37.38 7.83
N THR A 282 -22.01 36.91 6.62
CA THR A 282 -21.65 37.77 5.50
C THR A 282 -22.84 38.48 4.85
N GLY A 283 -24.07 38.12 5.20
CA GLY A 283 -25.28 38.71 4.62
C GLY A 283 -25.47 38.37 3.14
N GLN A 284 -25.02 37.20 2.69
CA GLN A 284 -25.20 36.76 1.30
C GLN A 284 -26.69 36.59 0.95
N PRO A 285 -27.09 36.81 -0.31
CA PRO A 285 -28.50 36.72 -0.71
C PRO A 285 -29.11 35.36 -0.37
N LEU A 286 -30.18 35.32 0.41
CA LEU A 286 -30.83 34.09 0.92
C LEU A 286 -31.65 33.33 -0.15
N GLU A 287 -31.05 33.10 -1.32
CA GLU A 287 -31.61 32.29 -2.38
C GLU A 287 -31.05 30.85 -2.31
N TYR A 288 -31.93 29.87 -2.17
CA TYR A 288 -31.55 28.45 -2.03
C TYR A 288 -30.68 27.94 -3.18
N SER A 289 -30.95 28.40 -4.41
CA SER A 289 -30.17 28.04 -5.59
C SER A 289 -28.71 28.50 -5.48
N ARG A 290 -28.48 29.74 -5.04
CA ARG A 290 -27.14 30.33 -4.91
C ARG A 290 -26.34 29.68 -3.81
N PHE A 291 -26.98 29.46 -2.66
CA PHE A 291 -26.36 28.73 -1.55
C PHE A 291 -25.95 27.33 -1.98
N PHE A 292 -26.85 26.59 -2.64
CA PHE A 292 -26.56 25.21 -3.06
C PHE A 292 -25.45 25.14 -4.11
N MET A 293 -25.40 26.07 -5.08
CA MET A 293 -24.31 26.12 -6.05
C MET A 293 -22.95 26.37 -5.38
N LEU A 294 -22.87 27.34 -4.47
CA LEU A 294 -21.63 27.63 -3.75
C LEU A 294 -21.23 26.47 -2.84
N TRP A 295 -22.20 25.88 -2.11
CA TRP A 295 -21.98 24.71 -1.27
C TRP A 295 -21.47 23.52 -2.08
N LEU A 296 -22.06 23.25 -3.24
CA LEU A 296 -21.64 22.16 -4.12
C LEU A 296 -20.20 22.38 -4.60
N VAL A 297 -19.84 23.60 -5.02
CA VAL A 297 -18.47 23.94 -5.41
C VAL A 297 -17.51 23.72 -4.24
N CYS A 298 -17.86 24.16 -3.02
CA CYS A 298 -17.06 23.95 -1.82
C CYS A 298 -16.82 22.46 -1.52
N VAL A 299 -17.86 21.62 -1.59
CA VAL A 299 -17.74 20.17 -1.38
C VAL A 299 -16.88 19.52 -2.47
N LEU A 300 -17.07 19.89 -3.74
CA LEU A 300 -16.27 19.37 -4.85
C LEU A 300 -14.79 19.75 -4.72
N VAL A 301 -14.49 20.99 -4.33
CA VAL A 301 -13.12 21.45 -4.05
C VAL A 301 -12.50 20.66 -2.91
N SER A 302 -13.24 20.36 -1.84
CA SER A 302 -12.72 19.54 -0.75
C SER A 302 -12.42 18.10 -1.18
N ILE A 303 -13.27 17.49 -2.00
CA ILE A 303 -13.01 16.16 -2.57
C ILE A 303 -11.75 16.20 -3.47
N LEU A 304 -11.66 17.19 -4.36
CA LEU A 304 -10.51 17.37 -5.25
C LEU A 304 -9.21 17.57 -4.45
N ALA A 305 -9.24 18.43 -3.43
CA ALA A 305 -8.10 18.68 -2.56
C ALA A 305 -7.65 17.41 -1.82
N GLN A 306 -8.58 16.56 -1.39
CA GLN A 306 -8.22 15.27 -0.79
C GLN A 306 -7.54 14.36 -1.81
N THR A 307 -8.05 14.27 -3.03
CA THR A 307 -7.40 13.44 -4.07
C THR A 307 -6.00 13.95 -4.39
N PHE A 308 -5.81 15.26 -4.43
CA PHE A 308 -4.51 15.88 -4.64
C PHE A 308 -3.53 15.56 -3.51
N GLY A 309 -3.99 15.64 -2.25
CA GLY A 309 -3.21 15.24 -1.08
C GLY A 309 -2.86 13.75 -1.06
N ASN A 310 -3.78 12.87 -1.47
CA ASN A 310 -3.53 11.43 -1.60
C ASN A 310 -2.47 11.13 -2.68
N ILE A 311 -2.55 11.79 -3.84
CA ILE A 311 -1.56 11.62 -4.92
C ILE A 311 -0.18 12.08 -4.45
N ALA A 312 -0.09 13.26 -3.85
CA ALA A 312 1.16 13.80 -3.34
C ALA A 312 1.76 12.92 -2.22
N GLY A 313 0.92 12.44 -1.30
CA GLY A 313 1.34 11.51 -0.23
C GLY A 313 1.69 10.10 -0.72
N ALA A 314 1.20 9.69 -1.90
CA ALA A 314 1.61 8.44 -2.53
C ALA A 314 2.94 8.58 -3.28
N ALA A 315 3.14 9.71 -3.95
CA ALA A 315 4.24 9.92 -4.90
C ALA A 315 5.54 10.41 -4.24
N PHE A 316 5.45 11.13 -3.11
CA PHE A 316 6.59 11.81 -2.50
C PHE A 316 6.70 11.53 -1.00
N ASP A 317 7.92 11.66 -0.47
CA ASP A 317 8.13 11.72 0.97
C ASP A 317 7.41 12.93 1.59
N VAL A 318 7.01 12.81 2.86
CA VAL A 318 6.20 13.83 3.56
C VAL A 318 6.79 15.23 3.43
N GLN A 319 8.10 15.38 3.62
CA GLN A 319 8.78 16.69 3.55
C GLN A 319 8.68 17.31 2.15
N THR A 320 8.91 16.50 1.11
CA THR A 320 8.83 16.94 -0.29
C THR A 320 7.38 17.23 -0.69
N ALA A 321 6.44 16.39 -0.28
CA ALA A 321 5.02 16.54 -0.60
C ALA A 321 4.44 17.86 -0.04
N VAL A 322 4.82 18.24 1.19
CA VAL A 322 4.40 19.50 1.83
C VAL A 322 4.89 20.73 1.06
N PHE A 323 6.01 20.63 0.34
CA PHE A 323 6.49 21.70 -0.54
C PHE A 323 5.82 21.67 -1.92
N VAL A 324 5.72 20.49 -2.53
CA VAL A 324 5.18 20.30 -3.89
C VAL A 324 3.70 20.73 -3.97
N VAL A 325 2.88 20.45 -2.96
CA VAL A 325 1.44 20.76 -3.00
C VAL A 325 1.16 22.27 -3.11
N PRO A 326 1.70 23.15 -2.26
CA PRO A 326 1.64 24.60 -2.45
C PRO A 326 2.28 25.06 -3.75
N SER A 327 3.48 24.58 -4.07
CA SER A 327 4.21 25.04 -5.25
C SER A 327 3.47 24.75 -6.56
N SER A 328 2.70 23.67 -6.62
CA SER A 328 1.86 23.34 -7.78
C SER A 328 0.50 24.03 -7.77
N SER A 329 -0.13 24.20 -6.60
CA SER A 329 -1.47 24.79 -6.50
C SER A 329 -1.49 26.33 -6.52
N ILE A 330 -0.47 27.02 -6.00
CA ILE A 330 -0.41 28.49 -5.99
C ILE A 330 -0.46 29.08 -7.42
N PRO A 331 0.30 28.56 -8.41
CA PRO A 331 0.15 28.99 -9.80
C PRO A 331 -1.26 28.78 -10.36
N MET A 332 -1.92 27.67 -10.01
CA MET A 332 -3.31 27.41 -10.43
C MET A 332 -4.27 28.46 -9.85
N PHE A 333 -4.09 28.84 -8.58
CA PHE A 333 -4.87 29.92 -7.96
C PHE A 333 -4.58 31.29 -8.58
N LEU A 334 -3.34 31.57 -8.95
CA LEU A 334 -2.96 32.80 -9.65
C LEU A 334 -3.70 32.94 -11.00
N LEU A 335 -3.84 31.82 -11.71
CA LEU A 335 -4.45 31.71 -13.04
C LEU A 335 -5.98 31.50 -13.01
N SER A 336 -6.60 31.45 -11.82
CA SER A 336 -8.04 31.19 -11.62
C SER A 336 -8.98 32.31 -12.09
N GLY A 337 -8.44 33.43 -12.59
CA GLY A 337 -9.22 34.61 -12.96
C GLY A 337 -9.43 35.61 -11.82
N TYR A 338 -8.99 35.30 -10.59
CA TYR A 338 -9.10 36.22 -9.45
C TYR A 338 -8.10 37.39 -9.51
N PHE A 339 -6.81 37.07 -9.68
CA PHE A 339 -5.73 38.09 -9.70
C PHE A 339 -5.50 38.68 -11.10
N LEU A 340 -5.68 37.87 -12.14
CA LEU A 340 -5.46 38.25 -13.53
C LEU A 340 -6.67 37.81 -14.35
N THR A 341 -7.28 38.76 -15.07
CA THR A 341 -8.37 38.45 -16.00
C THR A 341 -7.83 37.54 -17.11
N PRO A 342 -8.58 36.52 -17.57
CA PRO A 342 -8.13 35.67 -18.66
C PRO A 342 -7.74 36.43 -19.91
N LYS A 343 -8.34 37.60 -20.19
CA LYS A 343 -8.04 38.44 -21.36
C LYS A 343 -6.65 39.08 -21.32
N ASP A 344 -6.14 39.34 -20.12
CA ASP A 344 -4.84 39.98 -19.90
C ASP A 344 -3.71 38.95 -19.79
N LEU A 345 -4.06 37.66 -19.86
CA LEU A 345 -3.14 36.56 -19.72
C LEU A 345 -2.34 36.35 -21.01
N TYR A 346 -1.03 36.12 -20.86
CA TYR A 346 -0.18 35.80 -22.01
C TYR A 346 -0.60 34.46 -22.63
N LYS A 347 -0.58 34.36 -23.97
CA LYS A 347 -1.20 33.27 -24.74
C LYS A 347 -0.86 31.85 -24.25
N VAL A 348 0.37 31.63 -23.80
CA VAL A 348 0.85 30.34 -23.30
C VAL A 348 0.11 29.89 -22.04
N PHE A 349 -0.28 30.81 -21.16
CA PHE A 349 -0.94 30.49 -19.90
C PHE A 349 -2.45 30.27 -20.05
N HIS A 350 -3.07 30.58 -21.19
CA HIS A 350 -4.50 30.29 -21.39
C HIS A 350 -4.82 28.80 -21.29
N ILE A 351 -3.94 27.94 -21.82
CA ILE A 351 -4.13 26.48 -21.76
C ILE A 351 -4.05 26.00 -20.30
N ILE A 352 -3.12 26.56 -19.53
CA ILE A 352 -2.92 26.21 -18.12
C ILE A 352 -4.08 26.72 -17.26
N SER A 353 -4.59 27.93 -17.54
CA SER A 353 -5.77 28.51 -16.88
C SER A 353 -7.06 27.73 -17.14
N GLN A 354 -7.17 27.02 -18.27
CA GLN A 354 -8.31 26.13 -18.52
C GLN A 354 -8.21 24.78 -17.79
N LEU A 355 -7.00 24.40 -17.38
CA LEU A 355 -6.73 23.17 -16.64
C LEU A 355 -6.83 23.37 -15.11
N SER A 356 -6.60 24.60 -14.64
CA SER A 356 -6.79 25.03 -13.25
C SER A 356 -8.24 25.27 -12.91
#